data_AF-A0A1Y1HRX2-F1
#
_entry.id   AF-A0A1Y1HRX2-F1
#
_cell.length_a   1.000
_cell.length_b   1.000
_cell.length_c   1.000
_cell.angle_alpha   90.00
_cell.angle_beta   90.00
_cell.angle_gamma   90.00
#
_symmetry.space_group_name_H-M   'P 1'
#
loop_
_entity.id
_entity.type
_entity.pdbx_description
1 polymer ?
#
loop_
_entity_poly.entity_id
_entity_poly.type
_entity_poly.pdbx_seq_one_letter_code
_entity_poly.pdbx_strand_id
1 'polypeptide(L)'
;MAALRALASGAGSASFDEARVKSVEFFRVVCRSLPNLVELYNLHDVTTVAELRSRAAQLFRRHAGVTNAKVVDMLLYKGQEELTNLETMSKQRHHILSQYIVGPNLSIQANQVGIRKKEGETEFLQRFYLTNL
;
A
#
# COMPACT_ATOMS: atom_id res chain seq x y z
N MET A 1 6.46 5.54 21.36
CA MET A 1 5.59 6.71 21.07
C MET A 1 6.34 8.02 20.76
N ALA A 2 7.65 8.19 21.06
CA ALA A 2 8.34 9.47 20.84
C ALA A 2 8.81 9.72 19.38
N ALA A 3 9.12 8.68 18.60
CA ALA A 3 9.74 8.83 17.29
C ALA A 3 8.80 9.33 16.16
N LEU A 4 7.49 9.09 16.28
CA LEU A 4 6.53 9.43 15.21
C LEU A 4 6.15 10.92 15.21
N ARG A 5 6.21 11.58 16.38
CA ARG A 5 5.89 13.02 16.52
C ARG A 5 6.89 13.95 15.85
N ALA A 6 8.13 13.50 15.61
CA ALA A 6 9.16 14.35 15.01
C ALA A 6 8.95 14.66 13.52
N LEU A 7 8.10 13.88 12.81
CA LEU A 7 7.76 14.14 11.41
C LEU A 7 6.45 14.92 11.22
N ALA A 8 5.61 15.00 12.26
CA ALA A 8 4.37 15.75 12.21
C ALA A 8 4.67 17.25 12.44
N SER A 9 4.80 18.00 11.34
CA SER A 9 5.02 19.47 11.19
C SER A 9 6.41 19.92 10.74
N GLY A 10 7.20 19.06 10.11
CA GLY A 10 8.37 19.55 9.36
C GLY A 10 7.94 20.56 8.29
N ALA A 11 8.70 21.64 8.11
CA ALA A 11 8.56 22.53 6.97
C ALA A 11 8.50 21.68 5.68
N GLY A 12 7.61 22.04 4.75
CA GLY A 12 7.55 21.40 3.44
C GLY A 12 8.93 21.39 2.80
N SER A 13 9.25 20.31 2.08
CA SER A 13 10.54 20.13 1.44
C SER A 13 10.83 21.30 0.50
N ALA A 14 12.01 21.91 0.66
CA ALA A 14 12.45 23.04 -0.14
C ALA A 14 12.82 22.61 -1.57
N SER A 15 13.21 21.34 -1.73
CA SER A 15 13.59 20.75 -3.02
C SER A 15 13.03 19.33 -3.18
N PHE A 16 13.05 18.83 -4.42
CA PHE A 16 12.69 17.45 -4.71
C PHE A 16 13.64 16.44 -4.06
N ASP A 17 14.93 16.76 -3.98
CA ASP A 17 15.92 15.87 -3.37
C ASP A 17 15.65 15.67 -1.88
N GLU A 18 15.26 16.73 -1.17
CA GLU A 18 14.86 16.64 0.24
C GLU A 18 13.61 15.75 0.40
N ALA A 19 12.59 15.96 -0.44
CA ALA A 19 11.38 15.14 -0.43
C ALA A 19 11.68 13.67 -0.72
N ARG A 20 12.63 13.40 -1.64
CA ARG A 20 13.10 12.05 -1.95
C ARG A 20 13.78 11.41 -0.75
N VAL A 21 14.64 12.11 -0.04
CA VAL A 21 15.29 11.59 1.18
C VAL A 21 14.23 11.23 2.23
N LYS A 22 13.28 12.13 2.51
CA LYS A 22 12.16 11.87 3.43
C LYS A 22 11.35 10.63 3.01
N SER A 23 11.13 10.43 1.71
CA SER A 23 10.41 9.26 1.22
C SER A 23 11.11 7.93 1.52
N VAL A 24 12.45 7.90 1.41
CA VAL A 24 13.26 6.71 1.72
C VAL A 24 13.27 6.44 3.22
N GLU A 25 13.39 7.49 4.03
CA GLU A 25 13.31 7.37 5.49
C GLU A 25 11.95 6.85 5.94
N PHE A 26 10.87 7.40 5.38
CA PHE A 26 9.51 6.95 5.65
C PHE A 26 9.32 5.48 5.24
N PHE A 27 9.82 5.06 4.08
CA PHE A 27 9.80 3.65 3.67
C PHE A 27 10.49 2.73 4.68
N ARG A 28 11.63 3.15 5.26
CA ARG A 28 12.32 2.40 6.32
C ARG A 28 11.52 2.34 7.61
N VAL A 29 10.76 3.39 7.94
CA VAL A 29 9.84 3.37 9.10
C VAL A 29 8.74 2.33 8.87
N VAL A 30 8.06 2.38 7.72
CA VAL A 30 7.04 1.38 7.34
C VAL A 30 7.60 -0.05 7.43
N CYS A 31 8.77 -0.32 6.83
CA CYS A 31 9.35 -1.67 6.85
C CYS A 31 9.68 -2.20 8.26
N ARG A 32 9.93 -1.30 9.22
CA ARG A 32 10.21 -1.61 10.63
C ARG A 32 8.93 -1.81 11.45
N SER A 33 7.81 -1.16 11.08
CA SER A 33 6.53 -1.35 11.76
C SER A 33 5.78 -2.61 11.30
N LEU A 34 6.00 -3.07 10.06
CA LEU A 34 5.30 -4.23 9.49
C LEU A 34 5.31 -5.51 10.34
N PRO A 35 6.44 -5.94 10.96
CA PRO A 35 6.41 -7.11 11.85
C PRO A 35 5.41 -6.97 13.00
N ASN A 36 5.35 -5.79 13.62
CA ASN A 36 4.40 -5.52 14.70
C ASN A 36 2.95 -5.52 14.18
N LEU A 37 2.70 -4.96 12.99
CA LEU A 37 1.37 -4.98 12.38
C LEU A 37 0.90 -6.40 12.04
N VAL A 38 1.81 -7.31 11.68
CA VAL A 38 1.46 -8.73 11.47
C VAL A 38 0.96 -9.37 12.77
N GLU A 39 1.63 -9.11 13.89
CA GLU A 39 1.18 -9.58 15.21
C GLU A 39 -0.14 -8.91 15.63
N LEU A 40 -0.21 -7.58 15.57
CA LEU A 40 -1.35 -6.78 16.02
C LEU A 40 -2.67 -7.17 15.35
N TYR A 41 -2.59 -7.62 14.09
CA TYR A 41 -3.73 -8.00 13.28
C TYR A 41 -3.82 -9.50 13.00
N ASN A 42 -2.98 -10.33 13.64
CA ASN A 42 -2.90 -11.78 13.49
C ASN A 42 -2.71 -12.27 12.03
N LEU A 43 -1.93 -11.57 11.20
CA LEU A 43 -1.88 -11.76 9.73
C LEU A 43 -1.03 -12.96 9.26
N HIS A 44 -0.52 -13.79 10.17
CA HIS A 44 0.40 -14.90 9.87
C HIS A 44 -0.19 -15.97 8.93
N ASP A 45 -1.51 -16.11 8.91
CA ASP A 45 -2.24 -17.09 8.10
C ASP A 45 -2.44 -16.64 6.65
N VAL A 46 -2.26 -15.36 6.35
CA VAL A 46 -2.60 -14.76 5.04
C VAL A 46 -1.41 -14.12 4.34
N THR A 47 -0.34 -13.79 5.07
CA THR A 47 0.84 -13.17 4.46
C THR A 47 2.09 -13.27 5.33
N THR A 48 3.25 -13.09 4.71
CA THR A 48 4.53 -12.95 5.41
C THR A 48 4.97 -11.48 5.50
N VAL A 49 5.84 -11.17 6.46
CA VAL A 49 6.48 -9.84 6.56
C VAL A 49 7.23 -9.47 5.27
N ALA A 50 7.85 -10.45 4.61
CA ALA A 50 8.58 -10.23 3.36
C ALA A 50 7.64 -9.81 2.22
N GLU A 51 6.49 -10.48 2.08
CA GLU A 51 5.45 -10.10 1.12
C GLU A 51 4.90 -8.71 1.41
N LEU A 52 4.60 -8.39 2.68
CA LEU A 52 4.13 -7.05 3.05
C LEU A 52 5.15 -5.96 2.73
N ARG A 53 6.45 -6.21 2.95
CA ARG A 53 7.52 -5.27 2.52
C ARG A 53 7.56 -5.10 1.01
N SER A 54 7.39 -6.18 0.25
CA SER A 54 7.32 -6.14 -1.21
C SER A 54 6.12 -5.33 -1.69
N ARG A 55 4.94 -5.53 -1.08
CA ARG A 55 3.72 -4.77 -1.37
C ARG A 55 3.85 -3.30 -0.99
N ALA A 56 4.41 -2.99 0.17
CA ALA A 56 4.74 -1.61 0.55
C ALA A 56 5.64 -0.96 -0.51
N ALA A 57 6.70 -1.64 -0.96
CA ALA A 57 7.56 -1.11 -2.01
C ALA A 57 6.82 -0.86 -3.34
N GLN A 58 5.82 -1.69 -3.69
CA GLN A 58 4.96 -1.44 -4.86
C GLN A 58 4.10 -0.18 -4.69
N LEU A 59 3.56 0.08 -3.50
CA LEU A 59 2.79 1.29 -3.21
C LEU A 59 3.66 2.55 -3.37
N PHE A 60 4.89 2.54 -2.87
CA PHE A 60 5.83 3.65 -3.06
C PHE A 60 6.17 3.82 -4.54
N ARG A 61 6.46 2.73 -5.27
CA ARG A 61 6.79 2.78 -6.70
C ARG A 61 5.64 3.27 -7.58
N ARG A 62 4.37 3.05 -7.20
CA ARG A 62 3.20 3.57 -7.92
C ARG A 62 3.26 5.09 -8.10
N HIS A 63 3.89 5.79 -7.16
CA HIS A 63 4.02 7.24 -7.16
C HIS A 63 5.42 7.73 -7.60
N ALA A 64 6.28 6.84 -8.13
CA ALA A 64 7.65 7.20 -8.52
C ALA A 64 7.74 8.25 -9.64
N GLY A 65 6.67 8.42 -10.43
CA GLY A 65 6.60 9.44 -11.48
C GLY A 65 6.31 10.86 -10.97
N VAL A 66 6.04 11.05 -9.67
CA VAL A 66 5.76 12.37 -9.09
C VAL A 66 7.07 13.14 -8.90
N THR A 67 7.20 14.29 -9.56
CA THR A 67 8.39 15.14 -9.50
C THR A 67 8.20 16.42 -8.68
N ASN A 68 6.95 16.77 -8.35
CA ASN A 68 6.66 17.95 -7.54
C ASN A 68 6.87 17.67 -6.05
N ALA A 69 7.85 18.33 -5.43
CA ALA A 69 8.22 18.15 -4.02
C ALA A 69 7.03 18.29 -3.05
N LYS A 70 6.14 19.27 -3.27
CA LYS A 70 4.95 19.47 -2.43
C LYS A 70 3.96 18.31 -2.52
N VAL A 71 3.85 17.70 -3.70
CA VAL A 71 2.99 16.52 -3.90
C VAL A 71 3.60 15.30 -3.21
N VAL A 72 4.94 15.14 -3.27
CA VAL A 72 5.64 14.10 -2.51
C VAL A 72 5.39 14.25 -1.02
N ASP A 73 5.56 15.45 -0.45
CA ASP A 73 5.32 15.70 0.98
C ASP A 73 3.87 15.38 1.39
N MET A 74 2.89 15.76 0.56
CA MET A 74 1.48 15.43 0.80
C MET A 74 1.23 13.92 0.79
N LEU A 75 1.87 13.18 -0.12
CA LEU A 75 1.80 11.72 -0.15
C LEU A 75 2.45 11.09 1.09
N LEU A 76 3.58 11.64 1.56
CA LEU A 76 4.23 11.19 2.79
C LEU A 76 3.35 11.45 4.02
N TYR A 77 2.71 12.60 4.09
CA TYR A 77 1.74 12.92 5.14
C TYR A 77 0.59 11.92 5.17
N LYS A 78 -0.03 11.65 4.01
CA LYS A 78 -1.08 10.62 3.89
C LYS A 78 -0.60 9.24 4.30
N GLY A 79 0.62 8.87 3.89
CA GLY A 79 1.23 7.60 4.27
C GLY A 79 1.45 7.50 5.79
N GLN A 80 1.88 8.59 6.43
CA GLN A 80 2.11 8.62 7.86
C GLN A 80 0.81 8.57 8.67
N GLU A 81 -0.21 9.29 8.23
CA GLU A 81 -1.57 9.19 8.81
C GLU A 81 -2.09 7.76 8.69
N GLU A 82 -1.94 7.15 7.52
CA GLU A 82 -2.34 5.76 7.29
C GLU A 82 -1.59 4.78 8.19
N LEU A 83 -0.26 4.91 8.32
CA LEU A 83 0.52 4.07 9.23
C LEU A 83 0.07 4.25 10.68
N THR A 84 -0.21 5.49 11.09
CA THR A 84 -0.72 5.79 12.44
C THR A 84 -2.04 5.08 12.67
N ASN A 85 -2.98 5.15 11.73
CA ASN A 85 -4.28 4.47 11.83
C ASN A 85 -4.17 2.94 11.97
N LEU A 86 -3.13 2.34 11.38
CA LEU A 86 -2.82 0.92 11.55
C LEU A 86 -2.20 0.63 12.92
N GLU A 87 -1.23 1.43 13.35
CA GLU A 87 -0.56 1.24 14.65
C GLU A 87 -1.50 1.49 15.85
N THR A 88 -2.46 2.42 15.73
CA THR A 88 -3.45 2.72 16.76
C THR A 88 -4.70 1.85 16.70
N MET A 89 -4.74 0.86 15.80
CA MET A 89 -5.91 0.01 15.56
C MET A 89 -7.20 0.78 15.22
N SER A 90 -7.08 1.96 14.61
CA SER A 90 -8.23 2.71 14.08
C SER A 90 -8.87 2.00 12.88
N LYS A 91 -8.12 1.10 12.22
CA LYS A 91 -8.63 0.13 11.23
C LYS A 91 -8.73 -1.26 11.82
N GLN A 92 -9.69 -2.04 11.31
CA GLN A 92 -9.85 -3.47 11.64
C GLN A 92 -9.14 -4.39 10.63
N ARG A 93 -8.87 -5.64 11.02
CA ARG A 93 -8.19 -6.66 10.19
C ARG A 93 -8.73 -6.75 8.76
N HIS A 94 -10.05 -6.76 8.57
CA HIS A 94 -10.64 -6.88 7.24
C HIS A 94 -10.32 -5.70 6.29
N HIS A 95 -10.05 -4.51 6.83
CA HIS A 95 -9.56 -3.38 6.04
C HIS A 95 -8.15 -3.66 5.50
N ILE A 96 -7.29 -4.28 6.30
CA ILE A 96 -5.92 -4.61 5.90
C ILE A 96 -5.93 -5.73 4.87
N LEU A 97 -6.73 -6.76 5.10
CA LEU A 97 -6.90 -7.88 4.16
C LEU A 97 -7.32 -7.35 2.77
N SER A 98 -8.38 -6.56 2.72
CA SER A 98 -8.91 -6.01 1.47
C SER A 98 -7.97 -5.03 0.79
N GLN A 99 -7.35 -4.10 1.54
CA GLN A 99 -6.56 -3.01 0.95
C GLN A 99 -5.13 -3.45 0.59
N TYR A 100 -4.48 -4.23 1.46
CA TYR A 100 -3.04 -4.45 1.40
C TYR A 100 -2.62 -5.89 1.08
N ILE A 101 -3.49 -6.89 1.23
CA ILE A 101 -3.13 -8.29 0.98
C ILE A 101 -3.76 -8.80 -0.31
N VAL A 102 -5.09 -8.67 -0.40
CA VAL A 102 -5.89 -9.01 -1.58
C VAL A 102 -5.70 -7.93 -2.64
N GLY A 103 -5.86 -6.67 -2.24
CA GLY A 103 -5.85 -5.52 -3.14
C GLY A 103 -7.13 -5.40 -3.97
N PRO A 104 -7.42 -4.21 -4.52
CA PRO A 104 -8.66 -3.94 -5.26
C PRO A 104 -8.84 -4.79 -6.54
N ASN A 105 -7.78 -5.46 -7.01
CA ASN A 105 -7.82 -6.28 -8.23
C ASN A 105 -8.20 -7.75 -7.96
N LEU A 106 -8.08 -8.25 -6.72
CA LEU A 106 -8.49 -9.63 -6.38
C LEU A 106 -9.94 -9.71 -5.89
N SER A 107 -10.57 -8.63 -5.43
CA SER A 107 -12.03 -8.64 -5.24
C SER A 107 -12.75 -8.89 -6.57
N ILE A 108 -12.16 -8.47 -7.70
CA ILE A 108 -12.62 -8.83 -9.05
C ILE A 108 -12.32 -10.31 -9.37
N GLN A 109 -11.24 -10.89 -8.84
CA GLN A 109 -10.96 -12.33 -8.99
C GLN A 109 -11.87 -13.23 -8.16
N ALA A 110 -12.55 -12.73 -7.13
CA ALA A 110 -13.62 -13.49 -6.47
C ALA A 110 -14.76 -13.81 -7.47
N ASN A 111 -15.02 -12.94 -8.45
CA ASN A 111 -15.89 -13.22 -9.59
C ASN A 111 -15.24 -14.13 -10.66
N GLN A 112 -13.97 -14.51 -10.50
CA GLN A 112 -13.25 -15.45 -11.37
C GLN A 112 -13.09 -16.84 -10.76
N VAL A 113 -13.61 -17.09 -9.56
CA VAL A 113 -13.71 -18.46 -8.98
C VAL A 113 -14.72 -19.25 -9.84
N GLY A 114 -14.24 -19.77 -10.97
CA GLY A 114 -15.04 -20.47 -11.99
C GLY A 114 -14.67 -20.14 -13.44
N ILE A 115 -14.00 -19.01 -13.71
CA ILE A 115 -13.59 -18.64 -15.07
C ILE A 115 -12.18 -19.17 -15.31
N ARG A 116 -12.09 -20.42 -15.76
CA ARG A 116 -10.83 -20.92 -16.33
C ARG A 116 -10.48 -20.03 -17.52
N LYS A 117 -9.29 -19.41 -17.53
CA LYS A 117 -8.71 -18.85 -18.76
C LYS A 117 -8.78 -19.95 -19.83
N LYS A 118 -9.66 -19.81 -20.81
CA LYS A 118 -9.58 -20.65 -22.00
C LYS A 118 -8.28 -20.28 -22.71
N GLU A 119 -7.40 -21.26 -22.91
CA GLU A 119 -6.17 -21.04 -23.70
C GLU A 119 -6.55 -20.42 -25.05
N GLY A 120 -5.93 -19.29 -25.39
CA GLY A 120 -6.16 -18.58 -26.65
C GLY A 120 -7.08 -17.34 -26.58
N GLU A 121 -7.76 -17.07 -25.46
CA GLU A 121 -8.58 -15.86 -25.35
C GLU A 121 -7.76 -14.65 -24.87
N THR A 122 -7.90 -13.52 -25.57
CA THR A 122 -7.26 -12.26 -25.18
C THR A 122 -7.97 -11.64 -23.98
N GLU A 123 -7.23 -10.82 -23.21
CA GLU A 123 -7.80 -10.08 -22.07
C GLU A 123 -8.97 -9.19 -22.51
N PHE A 124 -8.89 -8.62 -23.72
CA PHE A 124 -9.99 -7.88 -24.34
C PHE A 124 -11.23 -8.75 -24.51
N LEU A 125 -11.11 -9.95 -25.11
CA LEU A 125 -12.23 -10.82 -25.42
C LEU A 125 -12.92 -11.33 -24.14
N GLN A 126 -12.15 -11.65 -23.11
CA GLN A 126 -12.69 -12.03 -21.80
C GLN A 126 -13.47 -10.89 -21.15
N ARG A 127 -12.93 -9.67 -21.16
CA ARG A 127 -13.62 -8.49 -20.62
C ARG A 127 -14.87 -8.16 -21.43
N PHE A 128 -14.80 -8.24 -22.75
CA PHE A 128 -15.92 -7.98 -23.65
C PHE A 128 -17.14 -8.83 -23.29
N TYR A 129 -16.96 -10.14 -23.09
CA TYR A 129 -18.05 -11.04 -22.68
C TYR A 129 -18.60 -10.79 -21.27
N LEU A 130 -17.79 -10.25 -20.35
CA LEU A 130 -18.20 -9.99 -18.97
C LEU A 130 -18.91 -8.65 -18.75
N THR A 131 -18.73 -7.67 -19.64
CA THR A 131 -19.24 -6.30 -19.44
C THR A 131 -20.30 -5.86 -20.45
N ASN A 132 -20.44 -6.54 -21.60
CA ASN A 132 -21.35 -6.12 -22.68
C ASN A 132 -22.48 -7.13 -22.98
N LEU A 133 -22.70 -8.11 -22.11
CA LEU A 133 -23.90 -8.96 -22.06
C LEU A 133 -24.64 -8.70 -20.75
#